data_AF-A0A434HDQ9-F1
#
_entry.id   AF-A0A434HDQ9-F1
#
_cell.length_a   1.000
_cell.length_b   1.000
_cell.length_c   1.000
_cell.angle_alpha   90.00
_cell.angle_beta   90.00
_cell.angle_gamma   90.00
#
_symmetry.space_group_name_H-M   'P 1'
#
loop_
_entity.id
_entity.type
_entity.pdbx_description
1 polymer ?
#
loop_
_entity_poly.entity_id
_entity_poly.type
_entity_poly.pdbx_seq_one_letter_code
_entity_poly.pdbx_strand_id
1 'polypeptide(L)'
;LRTRKEWATASMRDIYLHPTVARLALHLGVADEMTTATNEPVLTRRASNFAYWICGAAQLLFYALYSYGALWAVNDGLNWMYDALDDPLQLYIRCVALSAAVFFGMSGFAVIAKWVLVGRWKAEAFPIWGVRYFRFWVVKTLIRTAPVVLFRGSPLYSIYLQLLGTKLGKNAVIESKSVPVCTDLISIGANTILRKESMILGFRAQSGYIHTGPLTIGRDAFVGVGSTLDIDTRIGDGAQLGHSSSLHRGQSIPDGERWHGSPAVPTTADYCKVRNVDPSNIRRFLFEAVQLIGLFAIVTPLPLLFHSYWENVGDDYQETIGVVAIGTTVTLFGYIAASFLAATLVPRLTNLILKPGRTYTLYGFRYWLQTVAEFSSNSRVLGLLFGDSSAIVHYIRAIGWNLNKVVQTGSNFGSNQQHENPLLCEIGTETMVSDGLFMINMHKSASAFRLEPTRIGERNYLGNNIYYPPDGRTGDNVLLGTKVMIPIDGPLRENVGLLGSPAFEIPRMVNRDKELIAGVDEDDRRRRIPHKN
;
A
#
# COMPACT_ATOMS: atom_id res chain seq x y z
N LEU A 1 -30.36 -6.42 16.18
CA LEU A 1 -30.46 -7.36 15.03
C LEU A 1 -29.49 -8.53 15.20
N ARG A 2 -28.17 -8.32 15.07
CA ARG A 2 -27.16 -9.40 15.10
C ARG A 2 -27.00 -10.18 16.41
N THR A 3 -27.63 -9.75 17.50
CA THR A 3 -27.66 -10.50 18.77
C THR A 3 -28.58 -11.71 18.73
N ARG A 4 -29.54 -11.75 17.81
CA ARG A 4 -30.37 -12.94 17.55
C ARG A 4 -29.66 -13.81 16.52
N LYS A 5 -29.54 -15.12 16.80
CA LYS A 5 -28.84 -16.09 15.93
C LYS A 5 -29.38 -16.09 14.51
N GLU A 6 -30.71 -16.02 14.36
CA GLU A 6 -31.43 -16.01 13.08
C GLU A 6 -31.03 -14.83 12.18
N TRP A 7 -30.59 -13.70 12.76
CA TRP A 7 -30.23 -12.48 12.03
C TRP A 7 -28.77 -12.10 12.22
N ALA A 8 -27.93 -13.05 12.63
CA ALA A 8 -26.51 -12.80 12.91
C ALA A 8 -25.74 -12.37 11.65
N THR A 9 -26.19 -12.80 10.47
CA THR A 9 -25.59 -12.47 9.17
C THR A 9 -26.09 -11.16 8.56
N ALA A 10 -27.12 -10.53 9.13
CA ALA A 10 -27.68 -9.29 8.59
C ALA A 10 -26.59 -8.22 8.41
N SER A 11 -26.39 -7.77 7.19
CA SER A 11 -25.37 -6.83 6.78
C SER A 11 -25.90 -5.40 6.75
N MET A 12 -25.00 -4.39 6.76
CA MET A 12 -25.42 -3.00 6.56
C MET A 12 -26.06 -2.81 5.17
N ARG A 13 -25.59 -3.59 4.17
CA ARG A 13 -26.16 -3.62 2.82
C ARG A 13 -27.63 -4.02 2.86
N ASP A 14 -28.00 -5.03 3.63
CA ASP A 14 -29.39 -5.51 3.70
C ASP A 14 -30.31 -4.43 4.26
N ILE A 15 -29.83 -3.64 5.23
CA ILE A 15 -30.58 -2.50 5.79
C ILE A 15 -30.82 -1.42 4.73
N TYR A 16 -29.81 -1.10 3.91
CA TYR A 16 -29.96 -0.09 2.84
C TYR A 16 -30.83 -0.57 1.68
N LEU A 17 -30.72 -1.83 1.29
CA LEU A 17 -31.51 -2.41 0.19
C LEU A 17 -32.96 -2.68 0.60
N HIS A 18 -33.22 -2.85 1.90
CA HIS A 18 -34.55 -3.08 2.46
C HIS A 18 -34.90 -2.03 3.53
N PRO A 19 -35.15 -0.77 3.14
CA PRO A 19 -35.21 0.36 4.07
C PRO A 19 -36.44 0.39 4.99
N THR A 20 -37.46 -0.44 4.74
CA THR A 20 -38.65 -0.53 5.61
C THR A 20 -38.57 -1.77 6.48
N VAL A 21 -39.05 -1.66 7.73
CA VAL A 21 -39.09 -2.78 8.67
C VAL A 21 -39.80 -4.00 8.06
N ALA A 22 -40.89 -3.77 7.31
CA ALA A 22 -41.62 -4.84 6.63
C ALA A 22 -40.79 -5.53 5.53
N ARG A 23 -40.08 -4.78 4.68
CA ARG A 23 -39.22 -5.36 3.63
C ARG A 23 -38.00 -6.06 4.21
N LEU A 24 -37.40 -5.48 5.25
CA LEU A 24 -36.28 -6.09 5.95
C LEU A 24 -36.72 -7.37 6.66
N ALA A 25 -37.89 -7.39 7.31
CA ALA A 25 -38.44 -8.57 7.95
C ALA A 25 -38.76 -9.67 6.92
N LEU A 26 -39.30 -9.32 5.75
CA LEU A 26 -39.50 -10.26 4.65
C LEU A 26 -38.17 -10.83 4.15
N HIS A 27 -37.17 -10.00 3.90
CA HIS A 27 -35.86 -10.45 3.44
C HIS A 27 -35.19 -11.38 4.47
N LEU A 28 -35.22 -11.00 5.75
CA LEU A 28 -34.67 -11.81 6.84
C LEU A 28 -35.52 -13.06 7.14
N GLY A 29 -36.80 -13.08 6.79
CA GLY A 29 -37.70 -14.23 6.95
C GLY A 29 -37.63 -15.24 5.81
N VAL A 30 -37.10 -14.85 4.64
CA VAL A 30 -36.88 -15.72 3.46
C VAL A 30 -35.45 -16.28 3.43
N ALA A 31 -34.53 -15.74 4.24
CA ALA A 31 -33.14 -16.19 4.29
C ALA A 31 -32.97 -17.52 5.04
N ASP A 32 -33.50 -18.60 4.46
CA ASP A 32 -33.19 -20.00 4.83
C ASP A 32 -32.66 -20.77 3.61
N GLU A 33 -31.67 -20.18 2.95
CA GLU A 33 -30.61 -20.90 2.21
C GLU A 33 -29.30 -20.18 2.55
N MET A 34 -28.89 -20.26 3.81
CA MET A 34 -27.54 -19.84 4.17
C MET A 34 -26.57 -20.72 3.38
N THR A 35 -25.82 -20.09 2.46
CA THR A 35 -24.41 -20.44 2.27
C THR A 35 -23.87 -20.61 3.68
N THR A 36 -23.61 -21.85 4.06
CA THR A 36 -23.05 -22.18 5.36
C THR A 36 -21.73 -21.41 5.43
N ALA A 37 -21.76 -20.23 6.06
CA ALA A 37 -20.56 -19.64 6.58
C ALA A 37 -19.99 -20.75 7.45
N THR A 38 -18.89 -21.35 7.01
CA THR A 38 -18.24 -22.44 7.72
C THR A 38 -18.07 -21.96 9.15
N ASN A 39 -18.93 -22.45 10.05
CA ASN A 39 -18.83 -22.25 11.48
C ASN A 39 -17.61 -23.06 11.91
N GLU A 40 -16.43 -22.58 11.54
CA GLU A 40 -15.21 -23.10 12.12
C GLU A 40 -15.32 -22.86 13.61
N PRO A 41 -15.15 -23.90 14.45
CA PRO A 41 -15.11 -23.71 15.89
C PRO A 41 -13.98 -22.73 16.18
N VAL A 42 -14.36 -21.50 16.50
CA VAL A 42 -13.42 -20.43 16.84
C VAL A 42 -12.88 -20.79 18.22
N LEU A 43 -11.76 -21.48 18.25
CA LEU A 43 -11.02 -21.73 19.48
C LEU A 43 -10.70 -20.36 20.09
N THR A 44 -11.37 -20.02 21.19
CA THR A 44 -11.11 -18.80 21.94
C THR A 44 -10.13 -19.11 23.04
N ARG A 45 -8.94 -18.48 23.00
CA ARG A 45 -7.98 -18.58 24.09
C ARG A 45 -7.65 -17.20 24.62
N ARG A 46 -7.88 -17.02 25.91
CA ARG A 46 -7.31 -15.91 26.68
C ARG A 46 -5.97 -16.37 27.25
N ALA A 47 -4.88 -15.70 26.90
CA ALA A 47 -3.59 -15.99 27.51
C ALA A 47 -3.59 -15.57 28.99
N SER A 48 -2.88 -16.32 29.83
CA SER A 48 -2.62 -15.93 31.21
C SER A 48 -1.77 -14.65 31.26
N ASN A 49 -1.95 -13.82 32.29
CA ASN A 49 -1.13 -12.63 32.52
C ASN A 49 0.37 -12.95 32.53
N PHE A 50 0.76 -14.09 33.09
CA PHE A 50 2.16 -14.52 33.14
C PHE A 50 2.76 -14.73 31.75
N ALA A 51 2.11 -15.53 30.90
CA ALA A 51 2.52 -15.72 29.50
C ALA A 51 2.56 -14.40 28.71
N TYR A 52 1.60 -13.50 28.95
CA TYR A 52 1.58 -12.17 28.35
C TYR A 52 2.81 -11.35 28.73
N TRP A 53 3.09 -11.21 30.04
CA TRP A 53 4.21 -10.41 30.54
C TRP A 53 5.57 -11.00 30.15
N ILE A 54 5.74 -12.32 30.22
CA ILE A 54 6.98 -12.97 29.80
C ILE A 54 7.21 -12.81 28.30
N CYS A 55 6.19 -13.04 27.47
CA CYS A 55 6.32 -12.85 26.04
C CYS A 55 6.62 -11.38 25.71
N GLY A 56 5.97 -10.44 26.39
CA GLY A 56 6.25 -9.01 26.25
C GLY A 56 7.68 -8.64 26.67
N ALA A 57 8.16 -9.14 27.80
CA ALA A 57 9.53 -8.94 28.26
C ALA A 57 10.56 -9.55 27.28
N ALA A 58 10.29 -10.73 26.74
CA ALA A 58 11.12 -11.36 25.71
C ALA A 58 11.16 -10.55 24.41
N GLN A 59 10.02 -9.97 23.99
CA GLN A 59 9.94 -9.07 22.83
C GLN A 59 10.76 -7.79 23.05
N LEU A 60 10.61 -7.18 24.23
CA LEU A 60 11.38 -5.99 24.61
C LEU A 60 12.87 -6.28 24.64
N LEU A 61 13.28 -7.39 25.27
CA LEU A 61 14.67 -7.81 25.35
C LEU A 61 15.25 -8.08 23.96
N PHE A 62 14.54 -8.82 23.11
CA PHE A 62 14.97 -9.05 21.73
C PHE A 62 15.14 -7.74 20.98
N TYR A 63 14.17 -6.83 21.07
CA TYR A 63 14.24 -5.54 20.40
C TYR A 63 15.40 -4.68 20.91
N ALA A 64 15.65 -4.65 22.22
CA ALA A 64 16.76 -3.94 22.82
C ALA A 64 18.11 -4.52 22.37
N LEU A 65 18.29 -5.84 22.44
CA LEU A 65 19.52 -6.51 22.01
C LEU A 65 19.77 -6.35 20.51
N TYR A 66 18.73 -6.52 19.68
CA TYR A 66 18.83 -6.34 18.24
C TYR A 66 19.17 -4.89 17.88
N SER A 67 18.50 -3.91 18.49
CA SER A 67 18.77 -2.50 18.22
C SER A 67 20.15 -2.09 18.71
N TYR A 68 20.57 -2.55 19.89
CA TYR A 68 21.90 -2.29 20.42
C TYR A 68 22.99 -2.91 19.54
N GLY A 69 22.83 -4.17 19.14
CA GLY A 69 23.78 -4.85 18.25
C GLY A 69 23.85 -4.19 16.86
N ALA A 70 22.70 -3.78 16.31
CA ALA A 70 22.66 -3.03 15.06
C ALA A 70 23.33 -1.65 15.18
N LEU A 71 23.05 -0.92 16.26
CA LEU A 71 23.69 0.37 16.54
C LEU A 71 25.20 0.22 16.69
N TRP A 72 25.66 -0.77 17.45
CA TRP A 72 27.06 -1.08 17.64
C TRP A 72 27.76 -1.43 16.31
N ALA A 73 27.17 -2.30 15.49
CA ALA A 73 27.71 -2.67 14.19
C ALA A 73 27.76 -1.49 13.20
N VAL A 74 26.73 -0.62 13.21
CA VAL A 74 26.72 0.60 12.40
C VAL A 74 27.80 1.57 12.90
N ASN A 75 27.92 1.77 14.21
CA ASN A 75 28.93 2.64 14.80
C ASN A 75 30.36 2.18 14.48
N ASP A 76 30.63 0.88 14.64
CA ASP A 76 31.92 0.28 14.26
C ASP A 76 32.20 0.44 12.76
N GLY A 77 31.19 0.21 11.92
CA GLY A 77 31.29 0.45 10.48
C GLY A 77 31.53 1.91 10.11
N LEU A 78 30.94 2.86 10.84
CA LEU A 78 31.18 4.30 10.67
C LEU A 78 32.60 4.68 11.10
N ASN A 79 33.09 4.17 12.24
CA ASN A 79 34.48 4.38 12.68
C ASN A 79 35.47 3.85 11.63
N TRP A 80 35.24 2.63 11.13
CA TRP A 80 36.04 2.07 10.04
C TRP A 80 35.97 2.91 8.76
N MET A 81 34.84 3.56 8.48
CA MET A 81 34.73 4.50 7.36
C MET A 81 35.54 5.78 7.62
N TYR A 82 35.49 6.33 8.84
CA TYR A 82 36.19 7.55 9.23
C TYR A 82 37.71 7.42 9.25
N ASP A 83 38.24 6.23 9.51
CA ASP A 83 39.68 5.94 9.39
C ASP A 83 40.25 6.23 7.97
N ALA A 84 39.40 6.45 6.96
CA ALA A 84 39.80 6.85 5.61
C ALA A 84 39.44 8.30 5.24
N LEU A 85 39.13 9.17 6.21
CA LEU A 85 38.75 10.57 5.96
C LEU A 85 39.78 11.33 5.10
N ASP A 86 41.08 11.02 5.27
CA ASP A 86 42.17 11.69 4.55
C ASP A 86 42.33 11.26 3.09
N ASP A 87 41.72 10.15 2.67
CA ASP A 87 41.77 9.62 1.31
C ASP A 87 40.36 9.56 0.69
N PRO A 88 39.96 10.55 -0.15
CA PRO A 88 38.62 10.62 -0.71
C PRO A 88 38.19 9.39 -1.50
N LEU A 89 39.13 8.72 -2.19
CA LEU A 89 38.81 7.53 -2.98
C LEU A 89 38.54 6.34 -2.05
N GLN A 90 39.38 6.14 -1.03
CA GLN A 90 39.15 5.09 -0.04
C GLN A 90 37.89 5.35 0.78
N LEU A 91 37.65 6.58 1.23
CA LEU A 91 36.42 6.96 1.93
C LEU A 91 35.19 6.55 1.13
N TYR A 92 35.14 6.93 -0.16
CA TYR A 92 34.04 6.57 -1.04
C TYR A 92 33.86 5.05 -1.15
N ILE A 93 34.94 4.29 -1.37
CA ILE A 93 34.88 2.82 -1.43
C ILE A 93 34.34 2.23 -0.12
N ARG A 94 34.77 2.76 1.04
CA ARG A 94 34.27 2.33 2.36
C ARG A 94 32.79 2.67 2.55
N CYS A 95 32.31 3.82 2.07
CA CYS A 95 30.88 4.16 2.07
C CYS A 95 30.05 3.15 1.26
N VAL A 96 30.51 2.80 0.06
CA VAL A 96 29.85 1.81 -0.81
C VAL A 96 29.83 0.43 -0.10
N ALA A 97 30.97 0.00 0.43
CA ALA A 97 31.13 -1.29 1.10
C ALA A 97 30.24 -1.40 2.35
N LEU A 98 30.24 -0.38 3.21
CA LEU A 98 29.41 -0.32 4.40
C LEU A 98 27.92 -0.35 4.04
N SER A 99 27.50 0.43 3.04
CA SER A 99 26.11 0.47 2.57
C SER A 99 25.64 -0.92 2.09
N ALA A 100 26.46 -1.58 1.28
CA ALA A 100 26.16 -2.93 0.79
C ALA A 100 26.15 -3.94 1.95
N ALA A 101 27.11 -3.86 2.88
CA ALA A 101 27.19 -4.74 4.04
C ALA A 101 25.96 -4.62 4.93
N VAL A 102 25.48 -3.41 5.23
CA VAL A 102 24.25 -3.18 6.00
C VAL A 102 23.04 -3.73 5.24
N PHE A 103 22.92 -3.46 3.94
CA PHE A 103 21.78 -3.90 3.14
C PHE A 103 21.68 -5.44 3.06
N PHE A 104 22.75 -6.10 2.65
CA PHE A 104 22.79 -7.56 2.51
C PHE A 104 22.86 -8.26 3.86
N GLY A 105 23.54 -7.67 4.84
CA GLY A 105 23.62 -8.17 6.22
C GLY A 105 22.26 -8.22 6.88
N MET A 106 21.50 -7.11 6.91
CA MET A 106 20.16 -7.08 7.49
C MET A 106 19.18 -7.99 6.75
N SER A 107 19.22 -7.99 5.42
CA SER A 107 18.32 -8.82 4.60
C SER A 107 18.64 -10.31 4.75
N GLY A 108 19.93 -10.67 4.72
CA GLY A 108 20.42 -12.04 4.92
C GLY A 108 20.16 -12.55 6.34
N PHE A 109 20.36 -11.69 7.35
CA PHE A 109 20.04 -12.02 8.74
C PHE A 109 18.57 -12.37 8.92
N ALA A 110 17.65 -11.63 8.29
CA ALA A 110 16.22 -11.97 8.32
C ALA A 110 15.93 -13.36 7.70
N VAL A 111 16.60 -13.72 6.60
CA VAL A 111 16.47 -15.05 5.97
C VAL A 111 17.02 -16.14 6.90
N ILE A 112 18.22 -15.97 7.42
CA ILE A 112 18.86 -16.93 8.33
C ILE A 112 18.00 -17.12 9.59
N ALA A 113 17.57 -16.02 10.21
CA ALA A 113 16.72 -16.05 11.40
C ALA A 113 15.40 -16.79 11.13
N LYS A 114 14.78 -16.61 9.96
CA LYS A 114 13.58 -17.39 9.58
C LYS A 114 13.87 -18.89 9.56
N TRP A 115 14.96 -19.32 8.92
CA TRP A 115 15.29 -20.75 8.81
C TRP A 115 15.71 -21.38 10.13
N VAL A 116 16.46 -20.66 10.97
CA VAL A 116 16.90 -21.13 12.29
C VAL A 116 15.76 -21.12 13.31
N LEU A 117 14.99 -20.03 13.38
CA LEU A 117 13.93 -19.88 14.38
C LEU A 117 12.64 -20.57 13.99
N VAL A 118 12.31 -20.78 12.72
CA VAL A 118 11.02 -21.38 12.36
C VAL A 118 11.20 -22.60 11.46
N GLY A 119 12.16 -22.56 10.53
CA GLY A 119 12.30 -23.58 9.50
C GLY A 119 11.26 -23.38 8.41
N ARG A 120 10.51 -24.45 8.07
CA ARG A 120 9.41 -24.38 7.08
C ARG A 120 8.09 -24.12 7.77
N TRP A 121 7.38 -23.08 7.34
CA TRP A 121 6.01 -22.82 7.79
C TRP A 121 5.08 -23.97 7.39
N LYS A 122 4.20 -24.37 8.32
CA LYS A 122 3.14 -25.36 8.11
C LYS A 122 1.79 -24.70 8.34
N ALA A 123 0.74 -25.24 7.70
CA ALA A 123 -0.62 -24.80 7.94
C ALA A 123 -1.07 -25.31 9.32
N GLU A 124 -1.28 -24.41 10.27
CA GLU A 124 -1.61 -24.75 11.65
C GLU A 124 -2.20 -23.54 12.40
N ALA A 125 -2.73 -23.78 13.60
CA ALA A 125 -3.14 -22.74 14.52
C ALA A 125 -2.29 -22.81 15.80
N PHE A 126 -1.66 -21.71 16.20
CA PHE A 126 -0.91 -21.64 17.46
C PHE A 126 -1.30 -20.42 18.29
N PRO A 127 -1.29 -20.54 19.63
CA PRO A 127 -1.78 -19.50 20.53
C PRO A 127 -0.87 -18.27 20.52
N ILE A 128 -1.47 -17.08 20.64
CA ILE A 128 -0.72 -15.84 20.87
C ILE A 128 -0.07 -15.86 22.26
N TRP A 129 1.02 -15.11 22.42
CA TRP A 129 1.81 -15.01 23.66
C TRP A 129 2.52 -16.30 24.11
N GLY A 130 2.57 -17.33 23.26
CA GLY A 130 3.41 -18.52 23.47
C GLY A 130 4.80 -18.38 22.83
N VAL A 131 5.68 -19.35 23.09
CA VAL A 131 7.04 -19.41 22.50
C VAL A 131 7.00 -19.41 20.96
N ARG A 132 6.03 -20.13 20.37
CA ARG A 132 5.86 -20.17 18.91
C ARG A 132 5.43 -18.82 18.34
N TYR A 133 4.57 -18.10 19.06
CA TYR A 133 4.20 -16.73 18.71
C TYR A 133 5.38 -15.77 18.83
N PHE A 134 6.22 -15.91 19.86
CA PHE A 134 7.44 -15.12 19.98
C PHE A 134 8.38 -15.34 18.78
N ARG A 135 8.64 -16.59 18.39
CA ARG A 135 9.44 -16.94 17.20
C ARG A 135 8.85 -16.33 15.92
N PHE A 136 7.53 -16.42 15.75
CA PHE A 136 6.81 -15.78 14.66
C PHE A 136 6.96 -14.26 14.67
N TRP A 137 6.83 -13.63 15.84
CA TRP A 137 6.96 -12.18 16.00
C TRP A 137 8.37 -11.71 15.65
N VAL A 138 9.42 -12.41 16.10
CA VAL A 138 10.81 -12.10 15.78
C VAL A 138 11.02 -12.11 14.26
N VAL A 139 10.64 -13.20 13.59
CA VAL A 139 10.79 -13.33 12.14
C VAL A 139 9.97 -12.26 11.40
N LYS A 140 8.74 -12.02 11.82
CA LYS A 140 7.88 -10.96 11.25
C LYS A 140 8.53 -9.57 11.39
N THR A 141 9.14 -9.26 12.54
CA THR A 141 9.82 -7.98 12.76
C THR A 141 11.03 -7.86 11.84
N LEU A 142 11.91 -8.86 11.80
CA LEU A 142 13.11 -8.86 10.96
C LEU A 142 12.81 -8.73 9.47
N ILE A 143 11.82 -9.47 8.97
CA ILE A 143 11.39 -9.40 7.57
C ILE A 143 10.82 -8.01 7.25
N ARG A 144 10.05 -7.40 8.16
CA ARG A 144 9.46 -6.06 7.93
C ARG A 144 10.49 -4.94 7.97
N THR A 145 11.58 -5.11 8.71
CA THR A 145 12.66 -4.11 8.82
C THR A 145 13.76 -4.30 7.78
N ALA A 146 13.74 -5.39 7.00
CA ALA A 146 14.74 -5.65 5.97
C ALA A 146 14.68 -4.60 4.84
N PRO A 147 15.80 -3.99 4.44
CA PRO A 147 15.81 -2.90 3.46
C PRO A 147 15.38 -3.35 2.04
N VAL A 148 15.55 -4.64 1.72
CA VAL A 148 15.07 -5.23 0.46
C VAL A 148 13.55 -5.07 0.23
N VAL A 149 12.78 -4.80 1.29
CA VAL A 149 11.34 -4.52 1.20
C VAL A 149 11.05 -3.23 0.41
N LEU A 150 12.02 -2.34 0.25
CA LEU A 150 11.90 -1.14 -0.60
C LEU A 150 11.91 -1.47 -2.10
N PHE A 151 12.35 -2.68 -2.47
CA PHE A 151 12.46 -3.16 -3.86
C PHE A 151 11.22 -3.94 -4.34
N ARG A 152 10.05 -3.69 -3.75
CA ARG A 152 8.80 -4.32 -4.21
C ARG A 152 8.57 -4.08 -5.69
N GLY A 153 8.13 -5.12 -6.40
CA GLY A 153 7.96 -5.13 -7.85
C GLY A 153 9.25 -5.39 -8.64
N SER A 154 10.42 -5.45 -7.99
CA SER A 154 11.70 -5.79 -8.62
C SER A 154 12.01 -7.30 -8.53
N PRO A 155 12.75 -7.87 -9.51
CA PRO A 155 13.28 -9.22 -9.41
C PRO A 155 14.08 -9.52 -8.13
N LEU A 156 14.82 -8.55 -7.56
CA LEU A 156 15.54 -8.74 -6.30
C LEU A 156 14.60 -9.12 -5.15
N TYR A 157 13.46 -8.45 -5.04
CA TYR A 157 12.46 -8.77 -4.02
C TYR A 157 11.84 -10.15 -4.25
N SER A 158 11.70 -10.58 -5.51
CA SER A 158 11.24 -11.93 -5.84
C SER A 158 12.24 -13.00 -5.37
N ILE A 159 13.55 -12.79 -5.59
CA ILE A 159 14.61 -13.68 -5.07
C ILE A 159 14.56 -13.73 -3.55
N TYR A 160 14.43 -12.58 -2.89
CA TYR A 160 14.32 -12.52 -1.43
C TYR A 160 13.14 -13.35 -0.88
N LEU A 161 11.96 -13.24 -1.52
CA LEU A 161 10.79 -14.04 -1.15
C LEU A 161 11.00 -15.54 -1.40
N GLN A 162 11.70 -15.92 -2.48
CA GLN A 162 12.08 -17.31 -2.73
C GLN A 162 13.05 -17.85 -1.67
N LEU A 163 14.04 -17.05 -1.24
CA LEU A 163 14.95 -17.41 -0.16
C LEU A 163 14.22 -17.59 1.18
N LEU A 164 13.16 -16.83 1.41
CA LEU A 164 12.27 -17.02 2.56
C LEU A 164 11.37 -18.26 2.42
N GLY A 165 11.25 -18.86 1.24
CA GLY A 165 10.51 -20.12 1.00
C GLY A 165 9.28 -20.00 0.08
N THR A 166 8.95 -18.81 -0.42
CA THR A 166 7.81 -18.62 -1.33
C THR A 166 8.06 -19.32 -2.67
N LYS A 167 7.06 -20.05 -3.17
CA LYS A 167 7.13 -20.65 -4.52
C LYS A 167 6.70 -19.62 -5.55
N LEU A 168 7.67 -18.95 -6.19
CA LEU A 168 7.41 -17.95 -7.21
C LEU A 168 7.72 -18.47 -8.62
N GLY A 169 6.75 -18.36 -9.51
CA GLY A 169 6.90 -18.61 -10.93
C GLY A 169 7.71 -17.53 -11.64
N LYS A 170 8.23 -17.90 -12.81
CA LYS A 170 8.99 -16.98 -13.66
C LYS A 170 8.16 -15.74 -14.00
N ASN A 171 8.76 -14.55 -13.99
CA ASN A 171 8.10 -13.29 -14.35
C ASN A 171 6.99 -12.82 -13.38
N ALA A 172 6.81 -13.44 -12.21
CA ALA A 172 5.85 -12.94 -11.23
C ALA A 172 6.30 -11.56 -10.67
N VAL A 173 5.37 -10.61 -10.55
CA VAL A 173 5.63 -9.25 -10.04
C VAL A 173 4.80 -9.01 -8.79
N ILE A 174 5.47 -8.68 -7.68
CA ILE A 174 4.83 -8.52 -6.37
C ILE A 174 5.03 -7.09 -5.87
N GLU A 175 4.01 -6.26 -6.04
CA GLU A 175 3.96 -4.87 -5.58
C GLU A 175 3.19 -4.70 -4.26
N SER A 176 2.78 -5.81 -3.63
CA SER A 176 2.01 -5.85 -2.38
C SER A 176 2.57 -4.92 -1.31
N LYS A 177 1.67 -4.24 -0.58
CA LYS A 177 2.03 -3.37 0.54
C LYS A 177 2.50 -4.17 1.75
N SER A 178 1.94 -5.36 1.96
CA SER A 178 2.37 -6.24 3.03
C SER A 178 3.46 -7.20 2.52
N VAL A 179 4.46 -7.41 3.38
CA VAL A 179 5.46 -8.45 3.17
C VAL A 179 4.89 -9.75 3.76
N PRO A 180 4.75 -10.83 2.98
CA PRO A 180 4.28 -12.10 3.50
C PRO A 180 5.25 -12.65 4.54
N VAL A 181 4.74 -13.14 5.66
CA VAL A 181 5.56 -13.72 6.74
C VAL A 181 5.65 -15.24 6.60
N CYS A 182 4.51 -15.88 6.32
CA CYS A 182 4.40 -17.33 6.18
C CYS A 182 4.67 -17.76 4.73
N THR A 183 5.85 -17.42 4.25
CA THR A 183 6.29 -17.54 2.86
C THR A 183 6.21 -18.96 2.29
N ASP A 184 6.53 -20.01 3.06
CA ASP A 184 6.50 -21.41 2.56
C ASP A 184 5.09 -21.91 2.20
N LEU A 185 4.05 -21.21 2.65
CA LEU A 185 2.64 -21.52 2.36
C LEU A 185 2.11 -20.78 1.14
N ILE A 186 2.92 -19.92 0.52
CA ILE A 186 2.51 -19.06 -0.59
C ILE A 186 3.10 -19.60 -1.89
N SER A 187 2.22 -19.79 -2.87
CA SER A 187 2.57 -20.18 -4.23
C SER A 187 1.98 -19.18 -5.21
N ILE A 188 2.81 -18.60 -6.08
CA ILE A 188 2.41 -17.62 -7.10
C ILE A 188 2.94 -18.09 -8.45
N GLY A 189 2.05 -18.26 -9.43
CA GLY A 189 2.38 -18.74 -10.76
C GLY A 189 3.18 -17.75 -11.60
N ALA A 190 3.62 -18.22 -12.76
CA ALA A 190 4.37 -17.39 -13.71
C ALA A 190 3.50 -16.24 -14.26
N ASN A 191 4.14 -15.17 -14.74
CA ASN A 191 3.47 -14.04 -15.42
C ASN A 191 2.33 -13.37 -14.64
N THR A 192 2.32 -13.54 -13.32
CA THR A 192 1.29 -13.04 -12.42
C THR A 192 1.69 -11.70 -11.83
N ILE A 193 0.71 -10.82 -11.61
CA ILE A 193 0.95 -9.52 -10.97
C ILE A 193 0.06 -9.33 -9.74
N LEU A 194 0.69 -8.98 -8.63
CA LEU A 194 0.03 -8.44 -7.45
C LEU A 194 0.28 -6.94 -7.41
N ARG A 195 -0.77 -6.15 -7.62
CA ARG A 195 -0.68 -4.69 -7.70
C ARG A 195 -0.46 -4.06 -6.32
N LYS A 196 -0.14 -2.77 -6.32
CA LYS A 196 0.11 -1.97 -5.12
C LYS A 196 -1.05 -1.99 -4.14
N GLU A 197 -0.75 -1.75 -2.88
CA GLU A 197 -1.76 -1.72 -1.80
C GLU A 197 -2.50 -3.05 -1.57
N SER A 198 -2.21 -4.10 -2.37
CA SER A 198 -2.69 -5.45 -2.09
C SER A 198 -2.02 -6.01 -0.82
N MET A 199 -2.71 -6.95 -0.17
CA MET A 199 -2.28 -7.55 1.08
C MET A 199 -2.34 -9.08 1.01
N ILE A 200 -1.16 -9.71 1.08
CA ILE A 200 -0.97 -11.17 1.16
C ILE A 200 -0.18 -11.53 2.42
N LEU A 201 -0.84 -11.56 3.58
CA LEU A 201 -0.14 -11.75 4.87
C LEU A 201 0.39 -13.18 5.08
N GLY A 202 -0.33 -14.19 4.57
CA GLY A 202 -0.05 -15.61 4.81
C GLY A 202 -0.41 -16.10 6.21
N PHE A 203 -1.02 -15.25 7.04
CA PHE A 203 -1.53 -15.62 8.37
C PHE A 203 -2.74 -14.75 8.72
N ARG A 204 -3.57 -15.26 9.62
CA ARG A 204 -4.72 -14.57 10.21
C ARG A 204 -4.64 -14.63 11.72
N ALA A 205 -4.79 -13.49 12.39
CA ALA A 205 -4.93 -13.44 13.85
C ALA A 205 -6.41 -13.45 14.21
N GLN A 206 -6.87 -14.48 14.91
CA GLN A 206 -8.26 -14.62 15.30
C GLN A 206 -8.37 -15.27 16.68
N SER A 207 -9.15 -14.67 17.57
CA SER A 207 -9.58 -15.28 18.85
C SER A 207 -8.46 -15.84 19.75
N GLY A 208 -7.30 -15.21 19.75
CA GLY A 208 -6.16 -15.63 20.56
C GLY A 208 -5.24 -16.67 19.88
N TYR A 209 -5.43 -16.89 18.58
CA TYR A 209 -4.57 -17.75 17.77
C TYR A 209 -4.05 -17.01 16.54
N ILE A 210 -2.86 -17.40 16.09
CA ILE A 210 -2.38 -17.15 14.74
C ILE A 210 -2.66 -18.41 13.94
N HIS A 211 -3.45 -18.25 12.88
CA HIS A 211 -3.72 -19.27 11.89
C HIS A 211 -2.81 -19.02 10.69
N THR A 212 -2.10 -20.05 10.27
CA THR A 212 -1.31 -20.07 9.04
C THR A 212 -1.97 -21.04 8.07
N GLY A 213 -2.05 -20.67 6.80
CA GLY A 213 -2.68 -21.51 5.78
C GLY A 213 -2.16 -21.21 4.38
N PRO A 214 -2.26 -22.18 3.45
CA PRO A 214 -1.85 -22.01 2.06
C PRO A 214 -2.56 -20.85 1.36
N LEU A 215 -1.81 -20.17 0.48
CA LEU A 215 -2.33 -19.21 -0.48
C LEU A 215 -1.77 -19.57 -1.85
N THR A 216 -2.65 -19.89 -2.81
CA THR A 216 -2.21 -20.27 -4.16
C THR A 216 -2.77 -19.30 -5.19
N ILE A 217 -1.88 -18.70 -5.98
CA ILE A 217 -2.23 -17.84 -7.11
C ILE A 217 -1.67 -18.52 -8.37
N GLY A 218 -2.53 -18.78 -9.35
CA GLY A 218 -2.21 -19.44 -10.61
C GLY A 218 -1.26 -18.63 -11.50
N ARG A 219 -0.97 -19.16 -12.69
CA ARG A 219 -0.21 -18.43 -13.74
C ARG A 219 -1.09 -17.38 -14.42
N ASP A 220 -0.48 -16.33 -14.95
CA ASP A 220 -1.16 -15.25 -15.67
C ASP A 220 -2.31 -14.59 -14.89
N ALA A 221 -2.30 -14.71 -13.56
CA ALA A 221 -3.33 -14.16 -12.70
C ALA A 221 -3.09 -12.67 -12.42
N PHE A 222 -4.18 -11.96 -12.11
CA PHE A 222 -4.16 -10.54 -11.78
C PHE A 222 -4.81 -10.27 -10.43
N VAL A 223 -4.11 -9.59 -9.53
CA VAL A 223 -4.67 -9.08 -8.26
C VAL A 223 -4.64 -7.56 -8.27
N GLY A 224 -5.83 -6.95 -8.25
CA GLY A 224 -6.02 -5.52 -8.33
C GLY A 224 -5.51 -4.73 -7.11
N VAL A 225 -5.28 -3.44 -7.33
CA VAL A 225 -4.87 -2.47 -6.30
C VAL A 225 -5.81 -2.51 -5.09
N GLY A 226 -5.26 -2.50 -3.88
CA GLY A 226 -6.04 -2.46 -2.64
C GLY A 226 -6.74 -3.77 -2.27
N SER A 227 -6.44 -4.88 -2.95
CA SER A 227 -7.11 -6.16 -2.69
C SER A 227 -6.48 -6.95 -1.55
N THR A 228 -7.30 -7.66 -0.78
CA THR A 228 -6.84 -8.49 0.35
C THR A 228 -7.12 -9.96 0.10
N LEU A 229 -6.13 -10.82 0.32
CA LEU A 229 -6.31 -12.27 0.21
C LEU A 229 -6.04 -12.89 1.58
N ASP A 230 -7.04 -13.60 2.10
CA ASP A 230 -6.93 -14.37 3.34
C ASP A 230 -6.21 -15.71 3.10
N ILE A 231 -5.84 -16.39 4.18
CA ILE A 231 -5.32 -17.76 4.13
C ILE A 231 -6.38 -18.74 3.60
N ASP A 232 -5.94 -19.89 3.10
CA ASP A 232 -6.77 -20.94 2.50
C ASP A 232 -7.63 -20.42 1.34
N THR A 233 -7.04 -19.55 0.51
CA THR A 233 -7.67 -19.05 -0.72
C THR A 233 -6.87 -19.44 -1.95
N ARG A 234 -7.58 -19.56 -3.08
CA ARG A 234 -7.00 -19.92 -4.37
C ARG A 234 -7.45 -18.96 -5.48
N ILE A 235 -6.53 -18.50 -6.30
CA ILE A 235 -6.82 -17.84 -7.57
C ILE A 235 -6.34 -18.76 -8.69
N GLY A 236 -7.23 -19.09 -9.61
CA GLY A 236 -6.95 -19.94 -10.76
C GLY A 236 -6.01 -19.32 -11.79
N ASP A 237 -5.65 -20.12 -12.80
CA ASP A 237 -4.81 -19.69 -13.92
C ASP A 237 -5.59 -18.70 -14.82
N GLY A 238 -4.97 -17.58 -15.18
CA GLY A 238 -5.60 -16.52 -15.99
C GLY A 238 -6.73 -15.76 -15.28
N ALA A 239 -6.96 -16.03 -13.99
CA ALA A 239 -8.05 -15.42 -13.23
C ALA A 239 -7.71 -13.99 -12.77
N GLN A 240 -8.76 -13.19 -12.55
CA GLN A 240 -8.62 -11.79 -12.14
C GLN A 240 -9.41 -11.48 -10.87
N LEU A 241 -8.77 -10.83 -9.90
CA LEU A 241 -9.40 -10.19 -8.76
C LEU A 241 -9.36 -8.67 -8.94
N GLY A 242 -10.53 -8.04 -8.96
CA GLY A 242 -10.70 -6.60 -9.17
C GLY A 242 -10.10 -5.73 -8.08
N HIS A 243 -10.06 -4.41 -8.31
CA HIS A 243 -9.63 -3.43 -7.30
C HIS A 243 -10.49 -3.47 -6.04
N SER A 244 -9.93 -3.09 -4.89
CA SER A 244 -10.67 -2.99 -3.61
C SER A 244 -11.46 -4.26 -3.23
N SER A 245 -10.96 -5.43 -3.62
CA SER A 245 -11.66 -6.71 -3.47
C SER A 245 -11.02 -7.59 -2.39
N SER A 246 -11.78 -8.54 -1.84
CA SER A 246 -11.34 -9.40 -0.75
C SER A 246 -11.72 -10.85 -1.03
N LEU A 247 -10.72 -11.74 -1.01
CA LEU A 247 -10.94 -13.18 -0.98
C LEU A 247 -10.88 -13.65 0.47
N HIS A 248 -12.00 -14.14 0.96
CA HIS A 248 -12.12 -14.69 2.31
C HIS A 248 -11.72 -16.16 2.32
N ARG A 249 -11.30 -16.64 3.50
CA ARG A 249 -10.94 -18.04 3.75
C ARG A 249 -11.92 -19.02 3.10
N GLY A 250 -11.41 -19.99 2.35
CA GLY A 250 -12.20 -20.99 1.64
C GLY A 250 -12.73 -20.54 0.27
N GLN A 251 -12.63 -19.26 -0.09
CA GLN A 251 -12.98 -18.81 -1.44
C GLN A 251 -11.89 -19.18 -2.45
N SER A 252 -12.33 -19.62 -3.62
CA SER A 252 -11.47 -19.87 -4.77
C SER A 252 -12.05 -19.23 -6.03
N ILE A 253 -11.22 -18.54 -6.80
CA ILE A 253 -11.58 -18.09 -8.14
C ILE A 253 -11.16 -19.18 -9.14
N PRO A 254 -12.08 -19.72 -9.94
CA PRO A 254 -11.77 -20.68 -11.00
C PRO A 254 -10.86 -20.11 -12.09
N ASP A 255 -10.27 -20.98 -12.90
CA ASP A 255 -9.37 -20.59 -13.98
C ASP A 255 -10.10 -19.72 -15.02
N GLY A 256 -9.46 -18.62 -15.45
CA GLY A 256 -9.99 -17.67 -16.44
C GLY A 256 -11.13 -16.77 -15.96
N GLU A 257 -11.67 -16.99 -14.76
CA GLU A 257 -12.77 -16.19 -14.23
C GLU A 257 -12.31 -14.84 -13.66
N ARG A 258 -13.26 -13.91 -13.57
CA ARG A 258 -13.02 -12.56 -13.05
C ARG A 258 -13.98 -12.32 -11.90
N TRP A 259 -13.45 -11.89 -10.77
CA TRP A 259 -14.20 -11.67 -9.54
C TRP A 259 -13.85 -10.30 -8.95
N HIS A 260 -14.78 -9.71 -8.23
CA HIS A 260 -14.58 -8.44 -7.52
C HIS A 260 -15.46 -8.34 -6.27
N GLY A 261 -15.19 -7.42 -5.37
CA GLY A 261 -15.98 -7.24 -4.16
C GLY A 261 -15.36 -7.82 -2.88
N SER A 262 -16.04 -7.61 -1.76
CA SER A 262 -15.71 -8.09 -0.42
C SER A 262 -16.99 -8.56 0.32
N PRO A 263 -17.30 -9.87 0.31
CA PRO A 263 -16.55 -10.96 -0.34
C PRO A 263 -16.56 -10.85 -1.86
N ALA A 264 -15.54 -11.43 -2.51
CA ALA A 264 -15.46 -11.44 -3.97
C ALA A 264 -16.61 -12.26 -4.58
N VAL A 265 -17.17 -11.76 -5.69
CA VAL A 265 -18.22 -12.38 -6.51
C VAL A 265 -17.85 -12.30 -8.00
N PRO A 266 -18.38 -13.19 -8.87
CA PRO A 266 -18.13 -13.16 -10.30
C PRO A 266 -18.53 -11.83 -10.97
N THR A 267 -17.77 -11.42 -12.00
CA THR A 267 -18.02 -10.21 -12.79
C THR A 267 -17.59 -10.41 -14.24
N THR A 268 -18.12 -9.56 -15.14
CA THR A 268 -17.67 -9.46 -16.53
C THR A 268 -16.55 -8.43 -16.73
N ALA A 269 -16.30 -7.57 -15.74
CA ALA A 269 -15.31 -6.50 -15.82
C ALA A 269 -13.88 -7.01 -16.06
N ASP A 270 -13.15 -6.37 -16.98
CA ASP A 270 -11.74 -6.68 -17.26
C ASP A 270 -10.82 -5.69 -16.54
N TYR A 271 -10.03 -6.19 -15.59
CA TYR A 271 -9.12 -5.40 -14.78
C TYR A 271 -7.68 -5.41 -15.32
N CYS A 272 -7.30 -6.41 -16.12
CA CYS A 272 -5.96 -6.55 -16.71
C CYS A 272 -5.96 -6.21 -18.21
N LYS A 273 -6.01 -4.91 -18.53
CA LYS A 273 -6.11 -4.44 -19.93
C LYS A 273 -4.81 -4.47 -20.74
N VAL A 274 -3.69 -4.77 -20.09
CA VAL A 274 -2.36 -4.80 -20.72
C VAL A 274 -1.92 -6.25 -20.85
N ARG A 275 -1.55 -6.66 -22.07
CA ARG A 275 -1.06 -8.02 -22.30
C ARG A 275 0.32 -8.22 -21.70
N ASN A 276 0.61 -9.45 -21.33
CA ASN A 276 1.98 -9.84 -21.02
C ASN A 276 2.82 -9.86 -22.30
N VAL A 277 4.05 -9.39 -22.19
CA VAL A 277 5.12 -9.47 -23.18
C VAL A 277 6.25 -10.23 -22.51
N ASP A 278 7.01 -11.06 -23.20
CA ASP A 278 8.17 -11.71 -22.60
C ASP A 278 9.40 -10.77 -22.63
N PRO A 279 9.78 -10.12 -21.52
CA PRO A 279 11.03 -9.39 -21.49
C PRO A 279 12.21 -10.38 -21.49
N SER A 280 13.27 -10.03 -22.20
CA SER A 280 14.53 -10.77 -22.13
C SER A 280 15.05 -10.83 -20.69
N ASN A 281 15.59 -12.00 -20.29
CA ASN A 281 16.24 -12.17 -18.99
C ASN A 281 17.41 -11.18 -18.80
N ILE A 282 18.15 -10.89 -19.87
CA ILE A 282 19.29 -9.95 -19.86
C ILE A 282 18.80 -8.57 -19.43
N ARG A 283 17.68 -8.13 -20.00
CA ARG A 283 17.10 -6.81 -19.70
C ARG A 283 16.76 -6.68 -18.21
N ARG A 284 16.21 -7.73 -17.60
CA ARG A 284 15.89 -7.74 -16.17
C ARG A 284 17.13 -7.70 -15.31
N PHE A 285 18.11 -8.54 -15.64
CA PHE A 285 19.37 -8.58 -14.93
C PHE A 285 20.08 -7.23 -14.99
N LEU A 286 20.19 -6.63 -16.18
CA LEU A 286 20.79 -5.31 -16.35
C LEU A 286 20.02 -4.21 -15.60
N PHE A 287 18.69 -4.27 -15.62
CA PHE A 287 17.87 -3.31 -14.88
C PHE A 287 18.15 -3.37 -13.37
N GLU A 288 18.16 -4.57 -12.77
CA GLU A 288 18.48 -4.74 -11.35
C GLU A 288 19.93 -4.38 -11.05
N ALA A 289 20.89 -4.77 -11.91
CA ALA A 289 22.29 -4.45 -11.74
C ALA A 289 22.52 -2.94 -11.75
N VAL A 290 21.94 -2.22 -12.71
CA VAL A 290 22.01 -0.75 -12.78
C VAL A 290 21.33 -0.11 -11.57
N GLN A 291 20.19 -0.64 -11.13
CA GLN A 291 19.50 -0.12 -9.95
C GLN A 291 20.33 -0.31 -8.67
N LEU A 292 20.95 -1.47 -8.48
CA LEU A 292 21.80 -1.75 -7.32
C LEU A 292 23.11 -0.98 -7.36
N ILE A 293 23.75 -0.88 -8.52
CA ILE A 293 24.95 -0.06 -8.70
C ILE A 293 24.59 1.41 -8.43
N GLY A 294 23.49 1.92 -9.00
CA GLY A 294 23.04 3.29 -8.73
C GLY A 294 22.70 3.52 -7.25
N LEU A 295 22.05 2.55 -6.59
CA LEU A 295 21.78 2.63 -5.16
C LEU A 295 23.08 2.74 -4.36
N PHE A 296 23.99 1.77 -4.53
CA PHE A 296 25.17 1.65 -3.67
C PHE A 296 26.32 2.57 -4.05
N ALA A 297 26.44 2.96 -5.32
CA ALA A 297 27.50 3.87 -5.78
C ALA A 297 27.08 5.34 -5.70
N ILE A 298 25.78 5.66 -5.73
CA ILE A 298 25.32 7.05 -5.78
C ILE A 298 24.42 7.36 -4.59
N VAL A 299 23.31 6.66 -4.41
CA VAL A 299 22.28 7.08 -3.47
C VAL A 299 22.70 6.89 -2.01
N THR A 300 23.29 5.74 -1.64
CA THR A 300 23.64 5.43 -0.24
C THR A 300 24.95 6.07 0.24
N PRO A 301 25.99 6.29 -0.60
CA PRO A 301 27.16 7.00 -0.15
C PRO A 301 26.89 8.48 0.13
N LEU A 302 25.91 9.11 -0.54
CA LEU A 302 25.63 10.54 -0.35
C LEU A 302 25.30 10.90 1.11
N PRO A 303 24.38 10.22 1.82
CA PRO A 303 24.18 10.44 3.25
C PRO A 303 25.41 10.17 4.12
N LEU A 304 26.20 9.15 3.77
CA LEU A 304 27.41 8.79 4.54
C LEU A 304 28.53 9.82 4.37
N LEU A 305 28.74 10.31 3.14
CA LEU A 305 29.66 11.39 2.83
C LEU A 305 29.22 12.72 3.46
N PHE A 306 27.92 12.97 3.46
CA PHE A 306 27.36 14.12 4.18
C PHE A 306 27.62 14.01 5.68
N HIS A 307 27.43 12.82 6.27
CA HIS A 307 27.74 12.59 7.67
C HIS A 307 29.24 12.71 7.97
N SER A 308 30.11 12.16 7.12
CA SER A 308 31.56 12.26 7.30
C SER A 308 32.06 13.70 7.19
N TYR A 309 31.43 14.52 6.35
CA TYR A 309 31.71 15.96 6.30
C TYR A 309 31.35 16.65 7.62
N TRP A 310 30.20 16.33 8.21
CA TRP A 310 29.82 16.89 9.51
C TRP A 310 30.77 16.46 10.64
N GLU A 311 31.21 15.20 10.62
CA GLU A 311 32.20 14.69 11.58
C GLU A 311 33.52 15.46 11.48
N ASN A 312 34.05 15.60 10.26
CA ASN A 312 35.32 16.31 10.01
C ASN A 312 35.25 17.79 10.42
N VAL A 313 34.11 18.45 10.21
CA VAL A 313 33.88 19.84 10.66
C VAL A 313 33.70 19.92 12.18
N GLY A 314 33.14 18.88 12.81
CA GLY A 314 32.91 18.81 14.25
C GLY A 314 34.20 18.67 15.07
N ASP A 315 35.19 17.93 14.58
CA ASP A 315 36.48 17.71 15.27
C ASP A 315 37.28 19.02 15.50
N ASP A 316 37.12 20.02 14.63
CA ASP A 316 37.81 21.33 14.74
C ASP A 316 37.02 22.37 15.57
N TYR A 317 35.75 22.09 15.94
CA TYR A 317 34.87 23.03 16.64
C TYR A 317 34.61 22.63 18.09
N GLN A 318 34.99 23.48 19.05
CA GLN A 318 34.40 23.45 20.40
C GLN A 318 32.90 23.76 20.27
N GLU A 319 32.06 22.73 20.19
CA GLU A 319 30.65 22.87 19.84
C GLU A 319 29.88 23.82 20.77
N THR A 320 29.33 24.90 20.18
CA THR A 320 28.20 25.61 20.75
C THR A 320 26.94 25.03 20.14
N ILE A 321 25.97 24.61 20.98
CA ILE A 321 24.65 24.05 20.58
C ILE A 321 23.99 24.81 19.42
N GLY A 322 24.25 26.12 19.28
CA GLY A 322 23.74 26.96 18.20
C GLY A 322 24.18 26.56 16.78
N VAL A 323 25.42 26.11 16.58
CA VAL A 323 25.92 25.76 15.23
C VAL A 323 25.27 24.47 14.73
N VAL A 324 25.18 23.45 15.59
CA VAL A 324 24.48 22.19 15.29
C VAL A 324 23.00 22.46 15.02
N ALA A 325 22.37 23.33 15.81
CA ALA A 325 20.97 23.71 15.60
C ALA A 325 20.76 24.42 14.25
N ILE A 326 21.65 25.32 13.84
CA ILE A 326 21.57 25.98 12.53
C ILE A 326 21.80 24.97 11.41
N GLY A 327 22.83 24.13 11.52
CA GLY A 327 23.18 23.11 10.53
C GLY A 327 22.04 22.12 10.25
N THR A 328 21.47 21.57 11.31
CA THR A 328 20.32 20.66 11.24
C THR A 328 19.09 21.35 10.66
N THR A 329 18.82 22.60 11.05
CA THR A 329 17.72 23.41 10.52
C THR A 329 17.87 23.64 9.01
N VAL A 330 19.04 24.11 8.56
CA VAL A 330 19.34 24.33 7.14
C VAL A 330 19.21 23.03 6.34
N THR A 331 19.72 21.92 6.89
CA THR A 331 19.63 20.60 6.24
C THR A 331 18.17 20.13 6.10
N LEU A 332 17.36 20.30 7.14
CA LEU A 332 15.94 19.94 7.11
C LEU A 332 15.18 20.76 6.06
N PHE A 333 15.32 22.09 6.07
CA PHE A 333 14.66 22.95 5.09
C PHE A 333 15.18 22.70 3.67
N GLY A 334 16.48 22.45 3.50
CA GLY A 334 17.09 22.06 2.23
C GLY A 334 16.51 20.75 1.70
N TYR A 335 16.36 19.73 2.55
CA TYR A 335 15.74 18.47 2.20
C TYR A 335 14.27 18.63 1.79
N ILE A 336 13.48 19.42 2.54
CA ILE A 336 12.08 19.71 2.20
C ILE A 336 12.00 20.43 0.85
N ALA A 337 12.84 21.44 0.62
CA ALA A 337 12.87 22.19 -0.63
C ALA A 337 13.29 21.31 -1.82
N ALA A 338 14.33 20.49 -1.67
CA ALA A 338 14.79 19.55 -2.69
C ALA A 338 13.72 18.48 -2.99
N SER A 339 13.05 17.96 -1.96
CA SER A 339 11.96 17.01 -2.11
C SER A 339 10.79 17.63 -2.87
N PHE A 340 10.41 18.87 -2.54
CA PHE A 340 9.35 19.60 -3.22
C PHE A 340 9.72 19.88 -4.69
N LEU A 341 10.96 20.29 -4.95
CA LEU A 341 11.46 20.50 -6.32
C LEU A 341 11.45 19.19 -7.13
N ALA A 342 11.88 18.09 -6.54
CA ALA A 342 11.84 16.78 -7.18
C ALA A 342 10.40 16.34 -7.48
N ALA A 343 9.50 16.45 -6.49
CA ALA A 343 8.09 16.08 -6.62
C ALA A 343 7.36 16.86 -7.74
N THR A 344 7.81 18.08 -8.04
CA THR A 344 7.21 18.94 -9.07
C THR A 344 7.91 18.80 -10.43
N LEU A 345 9.24 18.80 -10.49
CA LEU A 345 9.97 18.77 -11.77
C LEU A 345 10.04 17.38 -12.39
N VAL A 346 10.29 16.33 -11.60
CA VAL A 346 10.53 14.98 -12.13
C VAL A 346 9.33 14.46 -12.92
N PRO A 347 8.07 14.51 -12.43
CA PRO A 347 6.92 14.06 -13.23
C PRO A 347 6.80 14.81 -14.56
N ARG A 348 7.07 16.12 -14.58
CA ARG A 348 7.01 16.94 -15.80
C ARG A 348 8.07 16.56 -16.82
N LEU A 349 9.31 16.34 -16.36
CA LEU A 349 10.42 15.90 -17.21
C LEU A 349 10.16 14.49 -17.77
N THR A 350 9.67 13.57 -16.95
CA THR A 350 9.36 12.20 -17.41
C THR A 350 8.21 12.17 -18.42
N ASN A 351 7.21 13.06 -18.31
CA ASN A 351 6.09 13.18 -19.24
C ASN A 351 6.50 13.66 -20.65
N LEU A 352 7.70 14.22 -20.82
CA LEU A 352 8.27 14.48 -22.15
C LEU A 352 8.48 13.17 -22.92
N ILE A 353 8.83 12.09 -22.22
CA ILE A 353 9.17 10.76 -22.78
C ILE A 353 8.01 9.78 -22.65
N LEU A 354 7.33 9.77 -21.49
CA LEU A 354 6.21 8.89 -21.19
C LEU A 354 4.91 9.52 -21.65
N LYS A 355 4.34 8.96 -22.72
CA LYS A 355 3.03 9.38 -23.26
C LYS A 355 1.90 8.45 -22.79
N PRO A 356 0.73 9.00 -22.39
CA PRO A 356 -0.49 8.24 -22.12
C PRO A 356 -0.95 7.39 -23.31
N GLY A 357 -1.70 6.32 -23.06
CA GLY A 357 -2.23 5.40 -24.08
C GLY A 357 -1.19 4.50 -24.76
N ARG A 358 0.11 4.74 -24.58
CA ARG A 358 1.18 3.88 -25.11
C ARG A 358 1.59 2.81 -24.09
N THR A 359 1.71 1.57 -24.56
CA THR A 359 2.20 0.46 -23.76
C THR A 359 3.74 0.42 -23.74
N TYR A 360 4.30 0.29 -22.55
CA TYR A 360 5.74 0.17 -22.31
C TYR A 360 6.04 -1.13 -21.58
N THR A 361 7.09 -1.82 -22.01
CA THR A 361 7.67 -2.98 -21.31
C THR A 361 8.33 -2.58 -19.98
N LEU A 362 8.20 -3.41 -18.94
CA LEU A 362 8.87 -3.25 -17.65
C LEU A 362 10.39 -3.44 -17.75
N TYR A 363 11.10 -3.14 -16.67
CA TYR A 363 12.55 -3.35 -16.52
C TYR A 363 13.40 -2.68 -17.62
N GLY A 364 13.07 -1.44 -17.99
CA GLY A 364 13.90 -0.65 -18.89
C GLY A 364 13.84 0.83 -18.54
N PHE A 365 14.52 1.66 -19.31
CA PHE A 365 14.65 3.09 -19.02
C PHE A 365 13.30 3.79 -18.78
N ARG A 366 12.28 3.53 -19.60
CA ARG A 366 10.94 4.12 -19.45
C ARG A 366 10.22 3.67 -18.17
N TYR A 367 10.43 2.41 -17.76
CA TYR A 367 9.92 1.92 -16.49
C TYR A 367 10.64 2.54 -15.31
N TRP A 368 11.96 2.72 -15.41
CA TRP A 368 12.76 3.43 -14.41
C TRP A 368 12.27 4.88 -14.25
N LEU A 369 12.10 5.61 -15.35
CA LEU A 369 11.55 6.98 -15.33
C LEU A 369 10.20 7.03 -14.62
N GLN A 370 9.27 6.11 -14.94
CA GLN A 370 7.97 6.04 -14.28
C GLN A 370 8.11 5.76 -12.78
N THR A 371 9.03 4.88 -12.38
CA THR A 371 9.27 4.54 -10.97
C THR A 371 9.84 5.75 -10.21
N VAL A 372 10.75 6.51 -10.81
CA VAL A 372 11.33 7.72 -10.22
C VAL A 372 10.29 8.83 -10.13
N ALA A 373 9.47 9.02 -11.16
CA ALA A 373 8.35 9.97 -11.13
C ALA A 373 7.42 9.67 -9.97
N GLU A 374 6.94 8.43 -9.88
CA GLU A 374 6.04 7.99 -8.81
C GLU A 374 6.67 8.12 -7.41
N PHE A 375 7.93 7.71 -7.24
CA PHE A 375 8.63 7.84 -5.96
C PHE A 375 8.77 9.30 -5.53
N SER A 376 9.17 10.19 -6.45
CA SER A 376 9.38 11.60 -6.16
C SER A 376 8.09 12.34 -5.82
N SER A 377 6.97 12.01 -6.48
CA SER A 377 5.69 12.71 -6.31
C SER A 377 4.86 12.18 -5.14
N ASN A 378 5.09 10.95 -4.68
CA ASN A 378 4.47 10.36 -3.49
C ASN A 378 5.35 10.48 -2.24
N SER A 379 5.90 11.67 -1.98
CA SER A 379 6.71 11.91 -0.78
C SER A 379 5.87 11.92 0.50
N ARG A 380 6.15 10.98 1.41
CA ARG A 380 5.51 10.91 2.73
C ARG A 380 5.77 12.16 3.58
N VAL A 381 6.97 12.74 3.47
CA VAL A 381 7.33 13.94 4.25
C VAL A 381 6.48 15.13 3.80
N LEU A 382 6.35 15.35 2.50
CA LEU A 382 5.51 16.43 1.95
C LEU A 382 4.02 16.16 2.20
N GLY A 383 3.58 14.91 2.10
CA GLY A 383 2.21 14.50 2.44
C GLY A 383 1.86 14.77 3.90
N LEU A 384 2.78 14.53 4.83
CA LEU A 384 2.60 14.86 6.25
C LEU A 384 2.67 16.36 6.53
N LEU A 385 3.52 17.09 5.80
CA LEU A 385 3.71 18.53 5.99
C LEU A 385 2.50 19.34 5.49
N PHE A 386 1.97 18.97 4.32
CA PHE A 386 0.88 19.72 3.68
C PHE A 386 -0.49 19.08 3.88
N GLY A 387 -0.57 17.77 4.07
CA GLY A 387 -1.84 17.05 4.26
C GLY A 387 -2.59 17.48 5.51
N ASP A 388 -3.90 17.27 5.51
CA ASP A 388 -4.80 17.69 6.60
C ASP A 388 -4.76 19.21 6.90
N SER A 389 -4.19 20.01 5.99
CA SER A 389 -4.09 21.48 6.08
C SER A 389 -4.72 22.15 4.86
N SER A 390 -4.89 23.47 4.90
CA SER A 390 -5.34 24.25 3.72
C SER A 390 -4.31 24.25 2.58
N ALA A 391 -3.03 23.99 2.88
CA ALA A 391 -1.93 24.02 1.91
C ALA A 391 -1.91 22.81 0.96
N ILE A 392 -2.54 21.69 1.33
CA ILE A 392 -2.55 20.44 0.54
C ILE A 392 -3.00 20.65 -0.90
N VAL A 393 -4.01 21.48 -1.11
CA VAL A 393 -4.58 21.76 -2.45
C VAL A 393 -3.57 22.48 -3.33
N HIS A 394 -2.76 23.37 -2.76
CA HIS A 394 -1.69 24.05 -3.47
C HIS A 394 -0.56 23.08 -3.80
N TYR A 395 -0.19 22.22 -2.84
CA TYR A 395 0.84 21.21 -3.04
C TYR A 395 0.46 20.19 -4.14
N ILE A 396 -0.73 19.59 -4.08
CA ILE A 396 -1.13 18.58 -5.08
C ILE A 396 -1.31 19.19 -6.49
N ARG A 397 -1.75 20.45 -6.58
CA ARG A 397 -1.72 21.20 -7.86
C ARG A 397 -0.29 21.43 -8.34
N ALA A 398 0.63 21.79 -7.43
CA ALA A 398 2.03 22.02 -7.77
C ALA A 398 2.70 20.76 -8.34
N ILE A 399 2.46 19.57 -7.76
CA ILE A 399 3.03 18.31 -8.29
C ILE A 399 2.40 17.88 -9.62
N GLY A 400 1.18 18.34 -9.94
CA GLY A 400 0.61 18.19 -11.28
C GLY A 400 -0.87 17.83 -11.38
N TRP A 401 -1.59 17.65 -10.26
CA TRP A 401 -3.01 17.31 -10.31
C TRP A 401 -3.83 18.48 -10.88
N ASN A 402 -4.80 18.17 -11.74
CA ASN A 402 -5.81 19.13 -12.15
C ASN A 402 -6.99 19.07 -11.18
N LEU A 403 -7.15 20.08 -10.32
CA LEU A 403 -8.27 20.14 -9.36
C LEU A 403 -9.44 21.02 -9.82
N ASN A 404 -9.43 21.51 -11.06
CA ASN A 404 -10.41 22.48 -11.56
C ASN A 404 -10.64 23.64 -10.55
N LYS A 405 -11.89 24.02 -10.26
CA LYS A 405 -12.21 25.00 -9.22
C LYS A 405 -12.38 24.32 -7.86
N VAL A 406 -11.52 24.67 -6.92
CA VAL A 406 -11.54 24.14 -5.56
C VAL A 406 -12.35 25.05 -4.66
N VAL A 407 -13.28 24.47 -3.90
CA VAL A 407 -14.01 25.13 -2.82
C VAL A 407 -13.55 24.50 -1.50
N GLN A 408 -12.80 25.25 -0.69
CA GLN A 408 -12.36 24.78 0.62
C GLN A 408 -13.45 25.03 1.65
N THR A 409 -14.02 23.95 2.19
CA THR A 409 -14.97 23.99 3.32
C THR A 409 -14.38 23.37 4.59
N GLY A 410 -13.12 22.96 4.55
CA GLY A 410 -12.33 22.29 5.59
C GLY A 410 -11.02 21.78 4.97
N SER A 411 -10.35 20.81 5.60
CA SER A 411 -9.23 20.13 4.94
C SER A 411 -9.76 19.21 3.83
N ASN A 412 -9.70 19.70 2.59
CA ASN A 412 -9.86 18.87 1.40
C ASN A 412 -8.55 18.10 1.24
N PHE A 413 -8.57 16.77 1.19
CA PHE A 413 -7.42 15.86 1.13
C PHE A 413 -6.61 15.74 2.44
N GLY A 414 -6.54 14.52 2.98
CA GLY A 414 -5.65 14.17 4.08
C GLY A 414 -4.19 13.89 3.66
N SER A 415 -3.38 13.39 4.58
CA SER A 415 -1.94 13.16 4.42
C SER A 415 -1.51 11.96 3.57
N ASN A 416 -2.42 11.06 3.19
CA ASN A 416 -2.12 9.79 2.51
C ASN A 416 -2.61 9.74 1.05
N GLN A 417 -2.55 10.83 0.31
CA GLN A 417 -2.91 10.84 -1.11
C GLN A 417 -1.84 10.18 -1.97
N GLN A 418 -2.24 9.32 -2.91
CA GLN A 418 -1.34 8.58 -3.78
C GLN A 418 -1.79 8.57 -5.24
N HIS A 419 -0.85 8.32 -6.13
CA HIS A 419 -1.05 8.23 -7.58
C HIS A 419 0.15 7.56 -8.23
N GLU A 420 0.01 6.93 -9.41
CA GLU A 420 1.22 6.49 -10.13
C GLU A 420 1.88 7.62 -10.93
N ASN A 421 1.10 8.53 -11.51
CA ASN A 421 1.57 9.74 -12.19
C ASN A 421 0.66 10.94 -11.86
N PRO A 422 1.18 12.03 -11.24
CA PRO A 422 0.35 13.14 -10.78
C PRO A 422 -0.27 13.94 -11.92
N LEU A 423 0.36 13.96 -13.10
CA LEU A 423 -0.09 14.73 -14.26
C LEU A 423 -1.30 14.11 -14.96
N LEU A 424 -1.71 12.91 -14.53
CA LEU A 424 -2.84 12.16 -15.06
C LEU A 424 -4.01 12.10 -14.07
N CYS A 425 -3.98 12.93 -13.03
CA CYS A 425 -5.03 13.04 -12.04
C CYS A 425 -5.90 14.27 -12.29
N GLU A 426 -7.21 14.07 -12.42
CA GLU A 426 -8.19 15.15 -12.58
C GLU A 426 -9.35 14.99 -11.60
N ILE A 427 -9.64 16.07 -10.87
CA ILE A 427 -10.73 16.18 -9.89
C ILE A 427 -11.66 17.29 -10.34
N GLY A 428 -12.94 16.97 -10.52
CA GLY A 428 -13.99 17.93 -10.89
C GLY A 428 -14.21 19.02 -9.84
N THR A 429 -14.86 20.10 -10.28
CA THR A 429 -15.21 21.25 -9.44
C THR A 429 -16.07 20.83 -8.24
N GLU A 430 -15.87 21.48 -7.08
CA GLU A 430 -16.66 21.24 -5.86
C GLU A 430 -16.62 19.80 -5.32
N THR A 431 -15.65 18.99 -5.78
CA THR A 431 -15.43 17.66 -5.25
C THR A 431 -14.61 17.71 -3.97
N MET A 432 -15.13 17.08 -2.92
CA MET A 432 -14.48 16.95 -1.62
C MET A 432 -13.89 15.55 -1.49
N VAL A 433 -12.64 15.47 -1.07
CA VAL A 433 -11.89 14.22 -0.92
C VAL A 433 -11.37 14.12 0.50
N SER A 434 -11.59 12.99 1.14
CA SER A 434 -11.07 12.69 2.47
C SER A 434 -9.65 12.12 2.40
N ASP A 435 -9.21 11.34 3.39
CA ASP A 435 -7.84 10.81 3.41
C ASP A 435 -7.69 9.47 2.64
N GLY A 436 -6.53 9.25 2.02
CA GLY A 436 -6.20 7.97 1.39
C GLY A 436 -6.78 7.76 -0.01
N LEU A 437 -7.00 8.79 -0.82
CA LEU A 437 -7.32 8.59 -2.24
C LEU A 437 -6.07 8.10 -2.98
N PHE A 438 -6.20 6.96 -3.65
CA PHE A 438 -5.23 6.47 -4.61
C PHE A 438 -5.82 6.61 -6.01
N MET A 439 -5.27 7.54 -6.79
CA MET A 439 -5.63 7.71 -8.21
C MET A 439 -4.86 6.68 -9.04
N ILE A 440 -5.52 5.60 -9.44
CA ILE A 440 -4.92 4.58 -10.29
C ILE A 440 -4.91 5.11 -11.73
N ASN A 441 -3.75 5.49 -12.26
CA ASN A 441 -3.56 6.01 -13.61
C ASN A 441 -2.60 5.14 -14.45
N MET A 442 -2.43 3.88 -14.03
CA MET A 442 -1.61 2.91 -14.76
C MET A 442 -2.28 1.53 -14.81
N HIS A 443 -2.57 1.05 -16.02
CA HIS A 443 -2.81 -0.37 -16.23
C HIS A 443 -1.47 -1.10 -16.31
N LYS A 444 -1.37 -2.24 -15.64
CA LYS A 444 -0.11 -2.96 -15.52
C LYS A 444 -0.34 -4.47 -15.56
N SER A 445 0.49 -5.17 -16.32
CA SER A 445 0.66 -6.61 -16.34
C SER A 445 1.99 -6.99 -15.70
N ALA A 446 2.32 -8.27 -15.63
CA ALA A 446 3.58 -8.74 -15.05
C ALA A 446 4.83 -8.34 -15.88
N SER A 447 4.65 -7.67 -17.02
CA SER A 447 5.72 -7.36 -17.96
C SER A 447 5.56 -6.07 -18.75
N ALA A 448 4.40 -5.42 -18.70
CA ALA A 448 4.17 -4.14 -19.35
C ALA A 448 3.23 -3.23 -18.54
N PHE A 449 3.26 -1.95 -18.85
CA PHE A 449 2.37 -0.95 -18.28
C PHE A 449 1.90 0.05 -19.34
N ARG A 450 0.75 0.68 -19.11
CA ARG A 450 0.18 1.74 -19.93
C ARG A 450 -0.41 2.81 -19.00
N LEU A 451 0.01 4.06 -19.20
CA LEU A 451 -0.49 5.21 -18.46
C LEU A 451 -1.83 5.68 -19.05
N GLU A 452 -2.79 6.01 -18.19
CA GLU A 452 -4.13 6.49 -18.56
C GLU A 452 -4.57 7.64 -17.64
N PRO A 453 -5.23 8.68 -18.17
CA PRO A 453 -5.81 9.72 -17.34
C PRO A 453 -6.93 9.18 -16.46
N THR A 454 -6.98 9.62 -15.21
CA THR A 454 -7.99 9.25 -14.22
C THR A 454 -8.78 10.48 -13.82
N ARG A 455 -10.09 10.44 -14.02
CA ARG A 455 -10.97 11.59 -13.85
C ARG A 455 -12.08 11.28 -12.85
N ILE A 456 -12.24 12.16 -11.87
CA ILE A 456 -13.38 12.16 -10.94
C ILE A 456 -14.29 13.33 -11.34
N GLY A 457 -15.59 13.07 -11.48
CA GLY A 457 -16.60 14.07 -11.82
C GLY A 457 -16.76 15.19 -10.78
N GLU A 458 -17.66 16.11 -11.05
CA GLU A 458 -17.91 17.28 -10.21
C GLU A 458 -18.83 16.98 -9.02
N ARG A 459 -18.77 17.81 -7.98
CA ARG A 459 -19.66 17.76 -6.80
C ARG A 459 -19.67 16.40 -6.09
N ASN A 460 -18.61 15.64 -6.25
CA ASN A 460 -18.46 14.33 -5.64
C ASN A 460 -18.01 14.46 -4.18
N TYR A 461 -18.35 13.47 -3.36
CA TYR A 461 -17.79 13.32 -2.01
C TYR A 461 -17.06 11.98 -1.94
N LEU A 462 -15.78 12.00 -1.59
CA LEU A 462 -14.96 10.80 -1.47
C LEU A 462 -14.60 10.57 0.00
N GLY A 463 -15.07 9.45 0.55
CA GLY A 463 -14.66 8.94 1.86
C GLY A 463 -13.22 8.43 1.88
N ASN A 464 -12.82 7.82 3.00
CA ASN A 464 -11.43 7.43 3.19
C ASN A 464 -11.04 6.17 2.38
N ASN A 465 -9.76 6.08 2.01
CA ASN A 465 -9.15 4.90 1.40
C ASN A 465 -9.86 4.41 0.13
N ILE A 466 -10.06 5.30 -0.83
CA ILE A 466 -10.68 5.00 -2.13
C ILE A 466 -9.58 4.76 -3.16
N TYR A 467 -9.68 3.65 -3.89
CA TYR A 467 -8.85 3.35 -5.04
C TYR A 467 -9.65 3.65 -6.31
N TYR A 468 -9.32 4.73 -7.01
CA TYR A 468 -10.10 5.21 -8.15
C TYR A 468 -9.40 4.86 -9.47
N PRO A 469 -9.95 3.94 -10.29
CA PRO A 469 -9.40 3.52 -11.58
C PRO A 469 -9.73 4.51 -12.71
N PRO A 470 -8.97 4.49 -13.83
CA PRO A 470 -9.23 5.38 -14.96
C PRO A 470 -10.54 5.02 -15.68
N ASP A 471 -11.02 3.79 -15.48
CA ASP A 471 -12.24 3.25 -16.07
C ASP A 471 -13.48 3.42 -15.18
N GLY A 472 -13.39 4.22 -14.11
CA GLY A 472 -14.48 4.40 -13.16
C GLY A 472 -15.78 4.85 -13.83
N ARG A 473 -16.88 4.14 -13.55
CA ARG A 473 -18.24 4.43 -14.03
C ARG A 473 -19.01 5.30 -13.06
N THR A 474 -18.39 6.39 -12.62
CA THR A 474 -18.98 7.40 -11.73
C THR A 474 -18.86 8.77 -12.38
N GLY A 475 -20.00 9.45 -12.58
CA GLY A 475 -20.06 10.80 -13.13
C GLY A 475 -20.15 11.85 -12.01
N ASP A 476 -21.09 12.77 -12.13
CA ASP A 476 -21.24 13.90 -11.22
C ASP A 476 -22.14 13.60 -10.01
N ASN A 477 -21.88 14.34 -8.92
CA ASN A 477 -22.68 14.37 -7.69
C ASN A 477 -22.89 12.99 -7.04
N VAL A 478 -21.83 12.19 -7.01
CA VAL A 478 -21.75 10.88 -6.38
C VAL A 478 -21.15 10.98 -4.99
N LEU A 479 -21.82 10.38 -3.99
CA LEU A 479 -21.24 10.17 -2.65
C LEU A 479 -20.56 8.80 -2.62
N LEU A 480 -19.25 8.77 -2.63
CA LEU A 480 -18.43 7.57 -2.55
C LEU A 480 -18.06 7.31 -1.08
N GLY A 481 -18.64 6.27 -0.47
CA GLY A 481 -18.35 5.95 0.92
C GLY A 481 -16.92 5.47 1.16
N THR A 482 -16.54 5.42 2.43
CA THR A 482 -15.22 4.91 2.85
C THR A 482 -15.00 3.49 2.32
N LYS A 483 -13.87 3.27 1.64
CA LYS A 483 -13.47 2.01 1.00
C LYS A 483 -14.46 1.44 -0.03
N VAL A 484 -15.34 2.28 -0.59
CA VAL A 484 -16.22 1.82 -1.68
C VAL A 484 -15.38 1.36 -2.88
N MET A 485 -15.80 0.26 -3.51
CA MET A 485 -15.22 -0.16 -4.78
C MET A 485 -15.79 0.70 -5.91
N ILE A 486 -14.93 1.34 -6.70
CA ILE A 486 -15.40 2.09 -7.87
C ILE A 486 -15.76 1.10 -8.99
N PRO A 487 -17.03 1.06 -9.45
CA PRO A 487 -17.41 0.19 -10.55
C PRO A 487 -16.69 0.61 -11.84
N ILE A 488 -16.27 -0.35 -12.66
CA ILE A 488 -15.66 -0.09 -13.99
C ILE A 488 -16.53 -0.60 -15.14
N ASP A 489 -17.60 -1.31 -14.80
CA ASP A 489 -18.62 -1.87 -15.67
C ASP A 489 -20.01 -1.37 -15.25
N GLY A 490 -21.01 -1.69 -16.07
CA GLY A 490 -22.38 -1.23 -15.86
C GLY A 490 -22.62 0.24 -16.26
N PRO A 491 -23.78 0.79 -15.88
CA PRO A 491 -24.16 2.16 -16.24
C PRO A 491 -23.34 3.19 -15.48
N LEU A 492 -23.17 4.38 -16.08
CA LEU A 492 -22.60 5.54 -15.40
C LEU A 492 -23.50 5.92 -14.22
N ARG A 493 -22.90 6.03 -13.02
CA ARG A 493 -23.61 6.38 -11.79
C ARG A 493 -23.49 7.89 -11.53
N GLU A 494 -24.63 8.57 -11.40
CA GLU A 494 -24.71 10.02 -11.15
C GLU A 494 -25.82 10.32 -10.15
N ASN A 495 -25.67 11.35 -9.33
CA ASN A 495 -26.67 11.78 -8.35
C ASN A 495 -27.07 10.70 -7.32
N VAL A 496 -26.16 9.77 -7.03
CA VAL A 496 -26.37 8.65 -6.10
C VAL A 496 -25.28 8.61 -5.03
N GLY A 497 -25.49 7.87 -3.95
CA GLY A 497 -24.38 7.41 -3.12
C GLY A 497 -23.99 5.98 -3.48
N LEU A 498 -22.73 5.61 -3.33
CA LEU A 498 -22.23 4.27 -3.49
C LEU A 498 -21.55 3.81 -2.20
N LEU A 499 -21.91 2.61 -1.76
CA LEU A 499 -21.33 1.95 -0.60
C LEU A 499 -20.92 0.51 -0.93
N GLY A 500 -19.94 0.01 -0.18
CA GLY A 500 -19.56 -1.39 -0.21
C GLY A 500 -18.61 -1.78 -1.36
N SER A 501 -18.28 -3.06 -1.36
CA SER A 501 -17.49 -3.74 -2.37
C SER A 501 -18.12 -5.13 -2.49
N PRO A 502 -18.78 -5.52 -3.60
CA PRO A 502 -19.10 -4.68 -4.75
C PRO A 502 -19.96 -3.48 -4.35
N ALA A 503 -19.83 -2.38 -5.09
CA ALA A 503 -20.63 -1.20 -4.80
C ALA A 503 -22.12 -1.42 -5.08
N PHE A 504 -22.96 -0.90 -4.21
CA PHE A 504 -24.41 -0.78 -4.41
C PHE A 504 -24.84 0.66 -4.18
N GLU A 505 -25.94 1.04 -4.83
CA GLU A 505 -26.49 2.39 -4.74
C GLU A 505 -27.25 2.62 -3.45
N ILE A 506 -27.07 3.83 -2.92
CA ILE A 506 -27.87 4.40 -1.85
C ILE A 506 -28.35 5.79 -2.28
N PRO A 507 -29.39 6.35 -1.64
CA PRO A 507 -29.76 7.73 -1.85
C PRO A 507 -28.56 8.66 -1.56
N ARG A 508 -28.31 9.63 -2.45
CA ARG A 508 -27.24 10.63 -2.31
C ARG A 508 -27.36 11.46 -1.03
N MET A 509 -28.57 11.65 -0.55
CA MET A 509 -28.93 12.40 0.65
C MET A 509 -30.20 11.81 1.25
N VAL A 510 -30.25 11.70 2.58
CA VAL A 510 -31.44 11.25 3.30
C VAL A 510 -32.44 12.39 3.48
N ASN A 511 -33.73 12.07 3.61
CA ASN A 511 -34.81 13.08 3.68
C ASN A 511 -34.63 14.08 4.83
N ARG A 512 -34.17 13.60 6.00
CA ARG A 512 -33.83 14.46 7.14
C ARG A 512 -32.86 15.57 6.75
N ASP A 513 -31.82 15.24 5.99
CA ASP A 513 -30.79 16.22 5.61
C ASP A 513 -31.34 17.18 4.54
N LYS A 514 -32.23 16.71 3.66
CA LYS A 514 -32.96 17.59 2.72
C LYS A 514 -33.84 18.60 3.45
N GLU A 515 -34.58 18.15 4.47
CA GLU A 515 -35.45 19.01 5.30
C GLU A 515 -34.63 20.03 6.09
N LEU A 516 -33.51 19.61 6.70
CA LEU A 516 -32.59 20.49 7.42
C LEU A 516 -31.97 21.55 6.50
N ILE A 517 -31.59 21.18 5.27
CA ILE A 517 -31.04 22.12 4.28
C ILE A 517 -32.13 23.07 3.77
N ALA A 518 -33.34 22.56 3.49
CA ALA A 518 -34.45 23.39 3.02
C ALA A 518 -34.88 24.45 4.03
N GLY A 519 -34.64 24.22 5.33
CA GLY A 519 -34.93 25.18 6.40
C GLY A 519 -33.91 26.31 6.56
N VAL A 520 -32.79 26.31 5.81
CA VAL A 520 -31.74 27.33 5.90
C VAL A 520 -31.55 27.96 4.53
N ASP A 521 -31.77 29.26 4.44
CA ASP A 521 -31.53 30.02 3.21
C ASP A 521 -30.07 29.92 2.76
N GLU A 522 -29.82 29.94 1.44
CA GLU A 522 -28.49 29.70 0.88
C GLU A 522 -27.49 30.80 1.27
N ASP A 523 -27.93 32.06 1.41
CA ASP A 523 -27.08 33.15 1.85
C ASP A 523 -26.73 33.03 3.33
N ASP A 524 -27.69 32.63 4.16
CA ASP A 524 -27.46 32.35 5.59
C ASP A 524 -26.51 31.15 5.76
N ARG A 525 -26.67 30.10 4.94
CA ARG A 525 -25.75 28.95 4.93
C ARG A 525 -24.34 29.37 4.56
N ARG A 526 -24.16 30.16 3.49
CA ARG A 526 -22.84 30.68 3.08
C ARG A 526 -22.21 31.57 4.14
N ARG A 527 -22.98 32.37 4.86
CA ARG A 527 -22.50 33.17 6.01
C ARG A 527 -22.07 32.31 7.20
N ARG A 528 -22.76 31.19 7.46
CA ARG A 528 -22.48 30.31 8.61
C ARG A 528 -21.32 29.34 8.38
N ILE A 529 -21.06 28.92 7.14
CA ILE A 529 -19.98 27.94 6.81
C ILE A 529 -18.60 28.38 7.33
N PRO A 530 -18.16 29.64 7.20
CA PRO A 530 -16.89 30.10 7.74
C PRO A 530 -16.75 29.96 9.27
N HIS A 531 -17.86 29.99 10.02
CA HIS A 531 -17.86 29.87 11.49
C HIS A 531 -17.81 28.42 12.00
N LYS A 532 -17.84 27.43 11.09
CA LYS A 532 -17.82 26.00 11.44
C LYS A 532 -16.41 25.43 11.56
N ASN A 533 -15.43 26.10 10.96
CA ASN A 533 -14.00 25.81 11.09
C ASN A 533 -13.37 26.79 12.09
#